data_AF-A0A0L0T2A5-F1
#
_entry.id   AF-A0A0L0T2A5-F1
#
_cell.length_a   1.000
_cell.length_b   1.000
_cell.length_c   1.000
_cell.angle_alpha   90.00
_cell.angle_beta   90.00
_cell.angle_gamma   90.00
#
_symmetry.space_group_name_H-M   'P 1'
#
loop_
_entity.id
_entity.type
_entity.pdbx_description
1 polymer ?
#
loop_
_entity_poly.entity_id
_entity_poly.type
_entity_poly.pdbx_seq_one_letter_code
_entity_poly.pdbx_strand_id
1 'polypeptide(L)'
;MAATAAPTAREGVNNEKGLLAALAEFALPSGVPFIECVAHVSSAPTSIADIHDDLKRELAFHNQALASAIAARKQILAAKVPFSRPEDYFAEMVKTDAHMARIRTKLIEETASVKKSEEVKRLRDQKKFGKQVQAEVLKERKAKEKALAEKVTDIKKKRKLEQAKDTAFEDDLDIAIMSDDDDVKPARKKTKTAKPLPNSKRMAKNVKYGHGGKKSGSKRNTADSAADFTFSTKDQKKKGFGGAKPKGYKAPRPGKSKRQNSKK
;
A
#
# COMPACT_ATOMS: atom_id res chain seq x y z
N MET A 1 -7.91 -7.62 68.57
CA MET A 1 -7.48 -7.76 67.16
C MET A 1 -6.40 -8.83 67.12
N ALA A 2 -6.73 -10.04 66.67
CA ALA A 2 -5.76 -11.12 66.54
C ALA A 2 -5.09 -11.01 65.16
N ALA A 3 -3.77 -10.83 65.15
CA ALA A 3 -2.98 -10.82 63.93
C ALA A 3 -2.97 -12.24 63.32
N THR A 4 -3.49 -12.36 62.10
CA THR A 4 -3.43 -13.59 61.31
C THR A 4 -1.99 -13.80 60.83
N ALA A 5 -1.32 -14.81 61.37
CA ALA A 5 0.03 -15.22 60.95
C ALA A 5 0.03 -15.61 59.46
N ALA A 6 0.97 -15.04 58.69
CA ALA A 6 1.21 -15.44 57.31
C ALA A 6 1.67 -16.91 57.25
N PRO A 7 1.26 -17.69 56.24
CA PRO A 7 1.65 -19.09 56.12
C PRO A 7 3.17 -19.18 55.92
N THR A 8 3.87 -19.80 56.86
CA THR A 8 5.28 -20.14 56.73
C THR A 8 5.44 -21.18 55.63
N ALA A 9 6.29 -20.89 54.64
CA ALA A 9 6.60 -21.83 53.56
C ALA A 9 7.24 -23.08 54.17
N ARG A 10 6.66 -24.26 53.91
CA ARG A 10 7.25 -25.53 54.32
C ARG A 10 8.56 -25.73 53.55
N GLU A 11 9.65 -25.99 54.26
CA GLU A 11 10.92 -26.36 53.65
C GLU A 11 10.73 -27.65 52.83
N GLY A 12 10.91 -27.56 51.51
CA GLY A 12 10.76 -28.70 50.62
C GLY A 12 11.93 -29.67 50.82
N VAL A 13 11.67 -30.84 51.39
CA VAL A 13 12.65 -31.93 51.43
C VAL A 13 12.79 -32.50 50.01
N ASN A 14 13.94 -32.29 49.36
CA ASN A 14 14.23 -32.85 48.04
C ASN A 14 14.63 -34.34 48.15
N ASN A 15 13.69 -35.26 47.92
CA ASN A 15 13.96 -36.70 47.93
C ASN A 15 14.54 -37.18 46.58
N GLU A 16 15.83 -36.90 46.36
CA GLU A 16 16.53 -37.25 45.12
C GLU A 16 16.53 -38.76 44.85
N LYS A 17 16.68 -39.59 45.89
CA LYS A 17 16.70 -41.06 45.75
C LYS A 17 15.37 -41.60 45.25
N GLY A 18 14.25 -41.10 45.79
CA GLY A 18 12.92 -41.46 45.34
C GLY A 18 12.64 -41.02 43.90
N LEU A 19 13.10 -39.83 43.51
CA LEU A 19 12.96 -39.32 42.15
C LEU A 19 13.74 -40.15 41.13
N LEU A 20 14.97 -40.55 41.46
CA LEU A 20 15.79 -41.43 40.60
C LEU A 20 15.20 -42.84 40.49
N ALA A 21 14.67 -43.38 41.59
CA ALA A 21 13.97 -44.67 41.57
C ALA A 21 12.74 -44.63 40.66
N ALA A 22 11.90 -43.60 40.80
CA ALA A 22 10.74 -43.40 39.95
C ALA A 22 11.13 -43.22 38.47
N LEU A 23 12.17 -42.43 38.18
CA LEU A 23 12.69 -42.28 36.81
C LEU A 23 13.06 -43.64 36.22
N ALA A 24 13.76 -44.48 36.98
CA ALA A 24 14.19 -45.80 36.50
C ALA A 24 13.01 -46.74 36.21
N GLU A 25 11.87 -46.59 36.88
CA GLU A 25 10.68 -47.43 36.66
C GLU A 25 10.02 -47.17 35.29
N PHE A 26 9.97 -45.92 34.82
CA PHE A 26 9.29 -45.57 33.55
C PHE A 26 10.23 -45.18 32.41
N ALA A 27 11.53 -45.02 32.67
CA ALA A 27 12.49 -44.64 31.63
C ALA A 27 12.62 -45.74 30.57
N LEU A 28 12.59 -45.31 29.32
CA LEU A 28 12.86 -46.18 28.18
C LEU A 28 14.33 -46.65 28.19
N PRO A 29 14.63 -47.87 27.70
CA PRO A 29 15.99 -48.39 27.69
C PRO A 29 16.91 -47.55 26.81
N SER A 30 18.19 -47.42 27.22
CA SER A 30 19.23 -46.74 26.46
C SER A 30 19.58 -47.53 25.20
N GLY A 31 18.97 -47.20 24.07
CA GLY A 31 19.18 -47.91 22.80
C GLY A 31 18.01 -47.87 21.83
N VAL A 32 16.86 -47.33 22.26
CA VAL A 32 15.70 -47.11 21.40
C VAL A 32 16.07 -46.19 20.21
N PRO A 33 15.76 -46.58 18.97
CA PRO A 33 15.97 -45.73 17.79
C PRO A 33 15.29 -44.37 17.95
N PHE A 34 15.93 -43.31 17.46
CA PHE A 34 15.40 -41.94 17.56
C PHE A 34 13.95 -41.81 17.03
N ILE A 35 13.57 -42.59 16.02
CA ILE A 35 12.23 -42.54 15.40
C ILE A 35 11.12 -42.91 16.38
N GLU A 36 11.37 -43.76 17.37
CA GLU A 36 10.33 -44.19 18.31
C GLU A 36 10.05 -43.12 19.37
N CYS A 37 11.05 -42.31 19.71
CA CYS A 37 10.91 -41.24 20.71
C CYS A 37 10.62 -39.87 20.08
N VAL A 38 11.23 -39.57 18.92
CA VAL A 38 11.25 -38.26 18.23
C VAL A 38 11.45 -37.08 19.19
N ALA A 39 12.30 -37.29 20.20
CA ALA A 39 12.57 -36.33 21.26
C ALA A 39 14.02 -35.85 21.14
N HIS A 40 14.20 -34.55 20.91
CA HIS A 40 15.52 -33.92 20.85
C HIS A 40 15.68 -32.94 22.02
N VAL A 41 16.74 -33.13 22.80
CA VAL A 41 17.12 -32.22 23.89
C VAL A 41 18.18 -31.26 23.37
N SER A 42 17.97 -29.95 23.55
CA SER A 42 18.97 -28.95 23.18
C SER A 42 20.23 -29.11 24.04
N SER A 43 21.40 -29.06 23.42
CA SER A 43 22.68 -29.21 24.13
C SER A 43 23.00 -28.05 25.08
N ALA A 44 22.56 -26.84 24.75
CA ALA A 44 22.76 -25.66 25.60
C ALA A 44 21.43 -25.25 26.27
N PRO A 45 21.49 -24.79 27.54
CA PRO A 45 20.33 -24.22 28.21
C PRO A 45 19.93 -22.90 27.54
N THR A 46 18.63 -22.65 27.43
CA THR A 46 18.11 -21.36 26.94
C THR A 46 18.35 -20.27 27.97
N SER A 47 19.23 -19.33 27.63
CA SER A 47 19.46 -18.12 28.41
C SER A 47 18.56 -16.99 27.91
N ILE A 48 17.82 -16.37 28.82
CA ILE A 48 16.96 -15.22 28.56
C ILE A 48 17.43 -14.11 29.49
N ALA A 49 17.87 -12.97 28.94
CA ALA A 49 18.42 -11.88 29.73
C ALA A 49 17.38 -11.18 30.63
N ASP A 50 16.16 -11.02 30.12
CA ASP A 50 15.03 -10.48 30.88
C ASP A 50 13.78 -11.35 30.64
N ILE A 51 13.26 -11.92 31.73
CA ILE A 51 12.12 -12.85 31.71
C ILE A 51 10.81 -12.13 31.39
N HIS A 52 10.74 -10.83 31.65
CA HIS A 52 9.55 -10.01 31.42
C HIS A 52 9.48 -9.42 30.00
N ASP A 53 10.59 -9.45 29.25
CA ASP A 53 10.62 -9.07 27.84
C ASP A 53 10.14 -10.23 26.96
N ASP A 54 8.84 -10.20 26.65
CA ASP A 54 8.17 -11.24 25.88
C ASP A 54 8.79 -11.43 24.49
N LEU A 55 9.16 -10.34 23.80
CA LEU A 55 9.70 -10.43 22.44
C LEU A 55 11.03 -11.18 22.40
N LYS A 56 11.93 -10.87 23.35
CA LYS A 56 13.22 -11.57 23.42
C LYS A 56 13.06 -13.02 23.87
N ARG A 57 12.14 -13.27 24.80
CA ARG A 57 11.80 -14.61 25.27
C ARG A 57 11.24 -15.49 24.14
N GLU A 58 10.27 -14.99 23.39
CA GLU A 58 9.69 -15.70 22.24
C GLU A 58 10.74 -15.98 21.15
N LEU A 59 11.65 -15.04 20.89
CA LEU A 59 12.78 -15.27 19.98
C LEU A 59 13.71 -16.37 20.47
N ALA A 60 14.00 -16.45 21.78
CA ALA A 60 14.82 -17.51 22.34
C ALA A 60 14.16 -18.89 22.18
N PHE A 61 12.86 -19.00 22.48
CA PHE A 61 12.09 -20.23 22.30
C PHE A 61 12.01 -20.64 20.84
N HIS A 62 11.75 -19.69 19.94
CA HIS A 62 11.74 -19.92 18.51
C HIS A 62 13.08 -20.48 18.01
N ASN A 63 14.20 -19.89 18.44
CA ASN A 63 15.54 -20.33 18.02
C ASN A 63 15.88 -21.73 18.54
N GLN A 64 15.50 -22.05 19.79
CA GLN A 64 15.69 -23.39 20.36
C GLN A 64 14.85 -24.44 19.61
N ALA A 65 13.59 -24.13 19.32
CA ALA A 65 12.70 -25.00 18.56
C ALA A 65 13.22 -25.23 17.13
N LEU A 66 13.66 -24.18 16.46
CA LEU A 66 14.25 -24.24 15.12
C LEU A 66 15.49 -25.13 15.11
N ALA A 67 16.45 -24.90 16.01
CA ALA A 67 17.67 -25.69 16.11
C ALA A 67 17.37 -27.19 16.33
N SER A 68 16.40 -27.48 17.21
CA SER A 68 15.96 -28.85 17.50
C SER A 68 15.27 -29.50 16.29
N ALA A 69 14.42 -28.76 15.57
CA ALA A 69 13.77 -29.24 14.35
C ALA A 69 14.80 -29.55 13.24
N ILE A 70 15.85 -28.73 13.10
CA ILE A 70 16.93 -28.99 12.14
C ILE A 70 17.71 -30.26 12.53
N ALA A 71 18.04 -30.43 13.80
CA ALA A 71 18.74 -31.61 14.29
C ALA A 71 17.91 -32.89 14.09
N ALA A 72 16.64 -32.86 14.50
CA ALA A 72 15.70 -33.97 14.32
C ALA A 72 15.50 -34.32 12.83
N ARG A 73 15.36 -33.31 11.96
CA ARG A 73 15.24 -33.53 10.50
C ARG A 73 16.43 -34.32 9.95
N LYS A 74 17.66 -34.02 10.38
CA LYS A 74 18.86 -34.78 9.94
C LYS A 74 18.79 -36.24 10.36
N GLN A 75 18.37 -36.51 11.60
CA GLN A 75 18.25 -37.87 12.13
C GLN A 75 17.14 -38.67 11.43
N ILE A 76 15.98 -38.06 11.17
CA ILE A 76 14.85 -38.70 10.48
C ILE A 76 15.23 -39.05 9.03
N LEU A 77 15.88 -38.13 8.32
CA LEU A 77 16.34 -38.38 6.95
C LEU A 77 17.45 -39.46 6.89
N ALA A 78 18.35 -39.50 7.87
CA ALA A 78 19.35 -40.56 7.97
C ALA A 78 18.72 -41.94 8.15
N ALA A 79 17.58 -42.00 8.84
CA ALA A 79 16.79 -43.22 8.99
C ALA A 79 15.85 -43.52 7.80
N LYS A 80 15.96 -42.76 6.70
CA LYS A 80 15.22 -42.94 5.44
C LYS A 80 13.69 -42.80 5.56
N VAL A 81 13.22 -42.05 6.54
CA VAL A 81 11.78 -41.75 6.71
C VAL A 81 11.43 -40.43 6.01
N PRO A 82 10.32 -40.34 5.25
CA PRO A 82 9.89 -39.10 4.62
C PRO A 82 9.49 -38.06 5.69
N PHE A 83 10.09 -36.87 5.62
CA PHE A 83 9.87 -35.80 6.62
C PHE A 83 8.84 -34.76 6.16
N SER A 84 8.91 -34.33 4.90
CA SER A 84 8.04 -33.27 4.39
C SER A 84 6.68 -33.82 3.98
N ARG A 85 5.62 -33.14 4.40
CA ARG A 85 4.25 -33.42 3.94
C ARG A 85 4.14 -33.16 2.43
N PRO A 86 3.73 -34.14 1.61
CA PRO A 86 3.44 -33.92 0.19
C PRO A 86 2.26 -32.96 0.00
N GLU A 87 2.30 -32.13 -1.03
CA GLU A 87 1.23 -31.16 -1.33
C GLU A 87 -0.10 -31.82 -1.68
N ASP A 88 -0.04 -33.03 -2.27
CA ASP A 88 -1.19 -33.82 -2.72
C ASP A 88 -1.75 -34.76 -1.62
N TYR A 89 -1.23 -34.67 -0.39
CA TYR A 89 -1.72 -35.48 0.73
C TYR A 89 -2.75 -34.73 1.56
N PHE A 90 -4.03 -34.93 1.22
CA PHE A 90 -5.20 -34.33 1.89
C PHE A 90 -5.70 -35.22 3.04
N ALA A 91 -5.12 -35.05 4.21
CA ALA A 91 -5.61 -35.62 5.47
C ALA A 91 -6.20 -34.52 6.37
N GLU A 92 -6.96 -34.94 7.40
CA GLU A 92 -7.49 -34.01 8.39
C GLU A 92 -6.37 -33.25 9.10
N MET A 93 -6.45 -31.92 9.10
CA MET A 93 -5.49 -31.03 9.75
C MET A 93 -6.07 -30.54 11.08
N VAL A 94 -5.19 -30.18 12.04
CA VAL A 94 -5.58 -29.68 13.37
C VAL A 94 -6.57 -28.50 13.32
N LYS A 95 -6.50 -27.68 12.28
CA LYS A 95 -7.41 -26.54 12.04
C LYS A 95 -8.15 -26.75 10.73
N THR A 96 -9.45 -26.48 10.74
CA THR A 96 -10.30 -26.57 9.54
C THR A 96 -9.94 -25.51 8.51
N ASP A 97 -10.17 -25.80 7.23
CA ASP A 97 -9.92 -24.86 6.13
C ASP A 97 -10.77 -23.60 6.25
N ALA A 98 -12.00 -23.73 6.74
CA ALA A 98 -12.88 -22.60 7.03
C ALA A 98 -12.27 -21.66 8.07
N HIS A 99 -11.61 -22.20 9.11
CA HIS A 99 -10.89 -21.39 10.08
C HIS A 99 -9.65 -20.73 9.48
N MET A 100 -8.87 -21.46 8.68
CA MET A 100 -7.68 -20.91 8.01
C MET A 100 -8.03 -19.86 6.94
N ALA A 101 -9.18 -19.97 6.28
CA ALA A 101 -9.69 -18.94 5.37
C ALA A 101 -9.94 -17.63 6.11
N ARG A 102 -10.57 -17.67 7.31
CA ARG A 102 -10.82 -16.47 8.13
C ARG A 102 -9.52 -15.81 8.61
N ILE A 103 -8.49 -16.59 8.92
CA ILE A 103 -7.17 -16.03 9.27
C ILE A 103 -6.55 -15.33 8.06
N ARG A 104 -6.58 -15.98 6.89
CA ARG A 104 -6.05 -15.40 5.64
C ARG A 104 -6.76 -14.11 5.25
N THR A 105 -8.08 -14.04 5.38
CA THR A 105 -8.83 -12.80 5.09
C THR A 105 -8.41 -11.67 6.02
N LYS A 106 -8.23 -11.93 7.32
CA LYS A 106 -7.74 -10.92 8.29
C LYS A 106 -6.34 -10.40 7.94
N LEU A 107 -5.42 -11.28 7.58
CA LEU A 107 -4.07 -10.88 7.16
C LEU A 107 -4.10 -10.01 5.89
N ILE A 108 -4.96 -10.35 4.92
CA ILE A 108 -5.15 -9.54 3.71
C ILE A 108 -5.76 -8.17 4.06
N GLU A 109 -6.74 -8.13 4.96
CA GLU A 109 -7.36 -6.88 5.42
C GLU A 109 -6.38 -5.97 6.15
N GLU A 110 -5.54 -6.53 7.03
CA GLU A 110 -4.50 -5.80 7.74
C GLU A 110 -3.45 -5.22 6.78
N THR A 111 -2.92 -6.04 5.88
CA THR A 111 -1.95 -5.58 4.87
C THR A 111 -2.56 -4.55 3.93
N ALA A 112 -3.83 -4.70 3.54
CA ALA A 112 -4.54 -3.71 2.75
C ALA A 112 -4.78 -2.40 3.53
N SER A 113 -5.06 -2.48 4.83
CA SER A 113 -5.22 -1.31 5.70
C SER A 113 -3.92 -0.52 5.83
N VAL A 114 -2.80 -1.21 6.04
CA VAL A 114 -1.46 -0.59 6.09
C VAL A 114 -1.15 0.10 4.76
N LYS A 115 -1.30 -0.59 3.63
CA LYS A 115 -1.07 -0.01 2.29
C LYS A 115 -1.95 1.20 2.01
N LYS A 116 -3.24 1.14 2.34
CA LYS A 116 -4.15 2.28 2.23
C LYS A 116 -3.69 3.47 3.07
N SER A 117 -3.22 3.22 4.29
CA SER A 117 -2.71 4.28 5.17
C SER A 117 -1.46 4.96 4.59
N GLU A 118 -0.57 4.18 3.98
CA GLU A 118 0.64 4.68 3.30
C GLU A 118 0.29 5.46 2.04
N GLU A 119 -0.64 4.95 1.22
CA GLU A 119 -1.15 5.64 0.03
C GLU A 119 -1.81 6.97 0.40
N VAL A 120 -2.59 7.02 1.48
CA VAL A 120 -3.21 8.26 1.95
C VAL A 120 -2.14 9.26 2.41
N LYS A 121 -1.07 8.82 3.08
CA LYS A 121 0.07 9.68 3.43
C LYS A 121 0.75 10.22 2.16
N ARG A 122 1.08 9.35 1.20
CA ARG A 122 1.67 9.73 -0.09
C ARG A 122 0.81 10.73 -0.86
N LEU A 123 -0.50 10.49 -0.95
CA LEU A 123 -1.45 11.40 -1.61
C LEU A 123 -1.55 12.75 -0.88
N ARG A 124 -1.44 12.75 0.45
CA ARG A 124 -1.42 13.99 1.24
C ARG A 124 -0.16 14.80 0.94
N ASP A 125 1.00 14.16 0.85
CA ASP A 125 2.27 14.84 0.58
C ASP A 125 2.33 15.33 -0.88
N GLN A 126 1.85 14.54 -1.83
CA GLN A 126 1.68 14.98 -3.22
C GLN A 126 0.76 16.20 -3.34
N LYS A 127 -0.33 16.26 -2.56
CA LYS A 127 -1.22 17.44 -2.56
C LYS A 127 -0.58 18.66 -1.90
N LYS A 128 0.21 18.47 -0.83
CA LYS A 128 0.93 19.55 -0.14
C LYS A 128 2.03 20.15 -1.01
N PHE A 129 2.89 19.31 -1.55
CA PHE A 129 4.08 19.73 -2.29
C PHE A 129 3.85 19.84 -3.80
N GLY A 130 2.71 19.39 -4.32
CA GLY A 130 2.46 19.33 -5.76
C GLY A 130 2.64 20.65 -6.50
N LYS A 131 2.25 21.79 -5.91
CA LYS A 131 2.50 23.11 -6.50
C LYS A 131 3.97 23.51 -6.50
N GLN A 132 4.69 23.21 -5.42
CA GLN A 132 6.11 23.50 -5.30
C GLN A 132 6.91 22.63 -6.28
N VAL A 133 6.61 21.33 -6.34
CA VAL A 133 7.19 20.38 -7.30
C VAL A 133 6.94 20.83 -8.74
N GLN A 134 5.71 21.26 -9.09
CA GLN A 134 5.43 21.79 -10.42
C GLN A 134 6.26 23.04 -10.76
N ALA A 135 6.41 23.96 -9.81
CA ALA A 135 7.20 25.16 -9.99
C ALA A 135 8.70 24.85 -10.14
N GLU A 136 9.24 23.93 -9.33
CA GLU A 136 10.62 23.48 -9.41
C GLU A 136 10.91 22.73 -10.71
N VAL A 137 10.04 21.81 -11.13
CA VAL A 137 10.18 21.09 -12.41
C VAL A 137 10.20 22.05 -13.60
N LEU A 138 9.37 23.11 -13.58
CA LEU A 138 9.41 24.14 -14.63
C LEU A 138 10.69 24.98 -14.58
N LYS A 139 11.19 25.34 -13.39
CA LYS A 139 12.46 26.04 -13.23
C LYS A 139 13.63 25.20 -13.72
N GLU A 140 13.70 23.93 -13.33
CA GLU A 140 14.71 22.99 -13.80
C GLU A 140 14.66 22.79 -15.31
N ARG A 141 13.46 22.65 -15.88
CA ARG A 141 13.30 22.50 -17.33
C ARG A 141 13.82 23.73 -18.08
N LYS A 142 13.48 24.93 -17.62
CA LYS A 142 14.01 26.19 -18.19
C LYS A 142 15.52 26.30 -18.02
N ALA A 143 16.06 25.92 -16.87
CA ALA A 143 17.51 25.90 -16.63
C ALA A 143 18.23 24.91 -17.56
N LYS A 144 17.68 23.72 -17.77
CA LYS A 144 18.18 22.72 -18.72
C LYS A 144 18.12 23.23 -20.16
N GLU A 145 17.00 23.84 -20.57
CA GLU A 145 16.86 24.46 -21.89
C GLU A 145 17.90 25.57 -22.11
N LYS A 146 18.11 26.43 -21.11
CA LYS A 146 19.14 27.48 -21.17
C LYS A 146 20.56 26.91 -21.26
N ALA A 147 20.90 25.92 -20.42
CA ALA A 147 22.21 25.26 -20.46
C ALA A 147 22.47 24.55 -21.79
N LEU A 148 21.45 23.94 -22.40
CA LEU A 148 21.57 23.35 -23.74
C LEU A 148 21.74 24.43 -24.82
N ALA A 149 21.02 25.55 -24.73
CA ALA A 149 21.17 26.67 -25.64
C ALA A 149 22.60 27.26 -25.56
N GLU A 150 23.14 27.44 -24.36
CA GLU A 150 24.51 27.91 -24.13
C GLU A 150 25.53 26.95 -24.77
N LYS A 151 25.41 25.63 -24.54
CA LYS A 151 26.26 24.62 -25.20
C LYS A 151 26.18 24.68 -26.73
N VAL A 152 24.98 24.88 -27.29
CA VAL A 152 24.82 25.04 -28.74
C VAL A 152 25.48 26.33 -29.24
N THR A 153 25.39 27.44 -28.50
CA THR A 153 26.09 28.67 -28.86
C THR A 153 27.60 28.52 -28.79
N ASP A 154 28.13 27.78 -27.81
CA ASP A 154 29.56 27.53 -27.68
C ASP A 154 30.07 26.62 -28.80
N ILE A 155 29.29 25.61 -29.21
CA ILE A 155 29.60 24.78 -30.39
C ILE A 155 29.57 25.63 -31.67
N LYS A 156 28.58 26.53 -31.83
CA LYS A 156 28.53 27.45 -32.98
C LYS A 156 29.72 28.41 -33.00
N LYS A 157 30.14 28.94 -31.85
CA LYS A 157 31.32 29.79 -31.72
C LYS A 157 32.60 29.02 -32.05
N LYS A 158 32.76 27.79 -31.55
CA LYS A 158 33.89 26.91 -31.90
C LYS A 158 33.92 26.58 -33.39
N ARG A 159 32.78 26.24 -34.01
CA ARG A 159 32.68 26.05 -35.47
C ARG A 159 33.04 27.31 -36.27
N LYS A 160 32.59 28.49 -35.84
CA LYS A 160 32.99 29.75 -36.48
C LYS A 160 34.48 30.05 -36.32
N LEU A 161 35.08 29.69 -35.19
CA LEU A 161 36.52 29.87 -34.96
C LEU A 161 37.36 28.86 -35.76
N GLU A 162 36.87 27.63 -35.97
CA GLU A 162 37.48 26.67 -36.91
C GLU A 162 37.32 27.14 -38.36
N GLN A 163 36.12 27.58 -38.78
CA GLN A 163 35.91 28.15 -40.11
C GLN A 163 36.76 29.41 -40.34
N ALA A 164 36.93 30.29 -39.35
CA ALA A 164 37.80 31.47 -39.47
C ALA A 164 39.30 31.12 -39.56
N LYS A 165 39.71 29.90 -39.17
CA LYS A 165 41.06 29.39 -39.43
C LYS A 165 41.19 28.79 -40.83
N ASP A 166 40.10 28.32 -41.41
CA ASP A 166 40.07 27.80 -42.79
C ASP A 166 39.81 28.91 -43.83
N THR A 167 39.19 30.04 -43.48
CA THR A 167 38.92 31.18 -44.39
C THR A 167 40.07 32.18 -44.51
N ALA A 168 41.29 31.84 -44.09
CA ALA A 168 42.48 32.62 -44.46
C ALA A 168 42.96 32.31 -45.90
N PHE A 169 42.21 31.52 -46.68
CA PHE A 169 42.61 31.04 -48.00
C PHE A 169 41.55 31.09 -49.11
N GLU A 170 40.35 31.65 -48.91
CA GLU A 170 39.30 31.63 -49.95
C GLU A 170 38.50 32.94 -50.04
N ASP A 171 39.21 34.08 -50.16
CA ASP A 171 38.63 35.40 -50.47
C ASP A 171 38.33 35.58 -51.99
N ASP A 172 38.07 34.50 -52.74
CA ASP A 172 38.19 34.52 -54.22
C ASP A 172 37.09 33.79 -55.00
N LEU A 173 35.84 33.73 -54.50
CA LEU A 173 34.71 33.22 -55.28
C LEU A 173 33.41 34.01 -55.07
N ASP A 174 33.47 35.31 -55.35
CA ASP A 174 32.30 36.09 -55.78
C ASP A 174 31.96 35.70 -57.23
N ILE A 175 31.05 34.72 -57.42
CA ILE A 175 30.41 34.44 -58.71
C ILE A 175 28.90 34.61 -58.58
N ALA A 176 28.45 35.63 -59.30
CA ALA A 176 27.08 35.95 -59.66
C ALA A 176 26.18 34.73 -59.93
N ILE A 177 25.08 34.63 -59.19
CA ILE A 177 23.81 34.10 -59.68
C ILE A 177 22.70 35.03 -59.17
N MET A 178 22.46 36.11 -59.92
CA MET A 178 21.18 36.80 -59.94
C MET A 178 20.21 36.04 -60.85
N SER A 179 18.96 35.92 -60.39
CA SER A 179 17.71 35.83 -61.17
C SER A 179 17.62 34.81 -62.29
N ASP A 180 16.96 33.68 -62.02
CA ASP A 180 15.61 33.35 -62.49
C ASP A 180 15.40 31.86 -62.26
N ASP A 181 14.36 31.48 -61.50
CA ASP A 181 13.50 30.36 -61.88
C ASP A 181 12.32 30.19 -60.93
N ASP A 182 11.25 29.75 -61.55
CA ASP A 182 9.88 29.67 -61.10
C ASP A 182 9.60 28.63 -59.99
N ASP A 183 8.49 28.91 -59.31
CA ASP A 183 7.44 27.96 -59.01
C ASP A 183 7.42 27.07 -57.73
N VAL A 184 6.17 26.98 -57.23
CA VAL A 184 5.57 26.04 -56.28
C VAL A 184 5.79 26.24 -54.77
N LYS A 185 4.98 27.14 -54.18
CA LYS A 185 4.46 26.99 -52.80
C LYS A 185 3.23 26.06 -52.80
N PRO A 186 3.13 25.03 -51.93
CA PRO A 186 1.92 24.22 -51.84
C PRO A 186 0.81 24.97 -51.07
N ALA A 187 -0.17 25.48 -51.81
CA ALA A 187 -1.40 26.05 -51.26
C ALA A 187 -2.29 24.96 -50.67
N ARG A 188 -2.41 24.92 -49.33
CA ARG A 188 -3.45 24.14 -48.63
C ARG A 188 -4.83 24.75 -48.91
N LYS A 189 -5.55 24.13 -49.84
CA LYS A 189 -6.95 24.41 -50.21
C LYS A 189 -7.87 24.09 -49.02
N LYS A 190 -8.24 25.11 -48.23
CA LYS A 190 -9.36 25.03 -47.26
C LYS A 190 -10.68 25.13 -48.03
N THR A 191 -11.38 24.01 -48.17
CA THR A 191 -12.78 23.96 -48.60
C THR A 191 -13.66 24.65 -47.56
N LYS A 192 -14.12 25.86 -47.88
CA LYS A 192 -15.07 26.67 -47.08
C LYS A 192 -16.51 26.17 -47.29
N THR A 193 -16.87 25.02 -46.74
CA THR A 193 -18.28 24.54 -46.71
C THR A 193 -18.63 23.73 -45.46
N ALA A 194 -18.06 24.05 -44.30
CA ALA A 194 -18.50 23.48 -43.03
C ALA A 194 -18.61 24.57 -41.96
N LYS A 195 -19.83 24.73 -41.40
CA LYS A 195 -20.09 25.61 -40.27
C LYS A 195 -19.15 25.23 -39.10
N PRO A 196 -18.61 26.20 -38.34
CA PRO A 196 -17.70 25.90 -37.24
C PRO A 196 -18.35 24.96 -36.24
N LEU A 197 -17.66 23.86 -35.93
CA LEU A 197 -18.08 22.89 -34.92
C LEU A 197 -18.22 23.57 -33.55
N PRO A 198 -19.28 23.28 -32.78
CA PRO A 198 -19.48 23.90 -31.47
C PRO A 198 -18.45 23.42 -30.45
N ASN A 199 -18.03 24.34 -29.56
CA ASN A 199 -17.11 24.11 -28.43
C ASN A 199 -17.43 22.82 -27.66
N SER A 200 -16.41 22.08 -27.17
CA SER A 200 -16.57 20.82 -26.42
C SER A 200 -17.55 20.91 -25.24
N LYS A 201 -17.62 22.07 -24.58
CA LYS A 201 -18.62 22.34 -23.53
C LYS A 201 -20.05 22.33 -24.06
N ARG A 202 -20.26 22.79 -25.29
CA ARG A 202 -21.57 22.77 -25.97
C ARG A 202 -21.89 21.36 -26.49
N MET A 203 -20.90 20.62 -26.97
CA MET A 203 -21.05 19.19 -27.31
C MET A 203 -21.54 18.37 -26.11
N ALA A 204 -20.92 18.51 -24.94
CA ALA A 204 -21.34 17.81 -23.72
C ALA A 204 -22.76 18.20 -23.27
N LYS A 205 -23.14 19.47 -23.41
CA LYS A 205 -24.50 19.94 -23.12
C LYS A 205 -25.52 19.42 -24.13
N ASN A 206 -25.16 19.32 -25.41
CA ASN A 206 -26.01 18.74 -26.44
C ASN A 206 -26.27 17.25 -26.18
N VAL A 207 -25.26 16.50 -25.74
CA VAL A 207 -25.42 15.09 -25.35
C VAL A 207 -26.35 14.97 -24.13
N LYS A 208 -26.17 15.83 -23.13
CA LYS A 208 -26.96 15.76 -21.89
C LYS A 208 -28.41 16.28 -22.03
N TYR A 209 -28.64 17.27 -22.90
CA TYR A 209 -29.90 18.02 -22.94
C TYR A 209 -30.57 18.09 -24.32
N GLY A 210 -29.95 17.55 -25.37
CA GLY A 210 -30.38 17.69 -26.76
C GLY A 210 -30.03 19.05 -27.37
N HIS A 211 -30.07 19.16 -28.69
CA HIS A 211 -29.93 20.45 -29.40
C HIS A 211 -31.30 21.13 -29.52
N GLY A 212 -31.33 22.47 -29.45
CA GLY A 212 -32.55 23.28 -29.37
C GLY A 212 -33.69 22.82 -30.30
N GLY A 213 -34.81 22.43 -29.69
CA GLY A 213 -36.00 21.85 -30.33
C GLY A 213 -36.82 21.03 -29.34
N LYS A 214 -38.03 20.60 -29.73
CA LYS A 214 -38.93 19.74 -28.91
C LYS A 214 -38.13 18.53 -28.42
N LYS A 215 -37.91 18.44 -27.09
CA LYS A 215 -37.16 17.35 -26.45
C LYS A 215 -37.86 16.03 -26.79
N SER A 216 -37.08 15.05 -27.25
CA SER A 216 -37.52 13.75 -27.79
C SER A 216 -38.19 12.81 -26.77
N GLY A 217 -39.08 13.31 -25.93
CA GLY A 217 -39.78 12.50 -24.94
C GLY A 217 -38.89 11.87 -23.87
N SER A 218 -37.56 12.12 -23.87
CA SER A 218 -36.60 11.59 -22.89
C SER A 218 -36.78 12.11 -21.46
N LYS A 219 -37.77 12.98 -21.25
CA LYS A 219 -38.25 13.45 -19.95
C LYS A 219 -39.69 13.03 -19.65
N ARG A 220 -40.30 12.14 -20.45
CA ARG A 220 -41.60 11.56 -20.15
C ARG A 220 -41.39 10.41 -19.17
N ASN A 221 -42.26 10.32 -18.18
CA ASN A 221 -42.30 9.17 -17.28
C ASN A 221 -42.66 7.93 -18.11
N THR A 222 -41.84 6.90 -18.05
CA THR A 222 -42.13 5.56 -18.57
C THR A 222 -42.94 4.77 -17.53
N ALA A 223 -43.66 3.73 -17.94
CA ALA A 223 -44.40 2.87 -17.01
C ALA A 223 -43.49 2.34 -15.88
N ASP A 224 -42.24 2.02 -16.20
CA ASP A 224 -41.22 1.59 -15.24
C ASP A 224 -40.86 2.67 -14.20
N SER A 225 -40.88 3.95 -14.59
CA SER A 225 -40.60 5.07 -13.68
C SER A 225 -41.84 5.57 -12.92
N ALA A 226 -43.05 5.13 -13.30
CA ALA A 226 -44.28 5.33 -12.54
C ALA A 226 -44.52 4.19 -11.52
N ALA A 227 -44.00 2.99 -11.78
CA ALA A 227 -44.10 1.83 -10.88
C ALA A 227 -43.00 1.81 -9.79
N ASP A 228 -41.97 2.64 -9.93
CA ASP A 228 -40.90 2.73 -8.93
C ASP A 228 -41.33 3.61 -7.75
N PHE A 229 -41.95 2.98 -6.75
CA PHE A 229 -42.27 3.60 -5.45
C PHE A 229 -41.07 3.68 -4.49
N THR A 230 -39.84 3.38 -4.95
CA THR A 230 -38.64 3.49 -4.12
C THR A 230 -38.15 4.94 -4.01
N PHE A 231 -39.02 5.84 -3.53
CA PHE A 231 -38.61 7.12 -2.99
C PHE A 231 -37.91 6.90 -1.63
N SER A 232 -36.72 6.31 -1.68
CA SER A 232 -35.83 6.19 -0.53
C SER A 232 -35.11 7.50 -0.33
N THR A 233 -35.51 8.24 0.70
CA THR A 233 -34.83 9.46 1.19
C THR A 233 -33.41 9.19 1.73
N LYS A 234 -32.86 7.99 1.56
CA LYS A 234 -31.54 7.60 2.05
C LYS A 234 -30.40 8.04 1.15
N ASP A 235 -30.63 8.22 -0.15
CA ASP A 235 -29.58 8.56 -1.12
C ASP A 235 -29.46 10.07 -1.47
N GLN A 236 -30.40 10.91 -1.02
CA GLN A 236 -30.21 12.37 -1.07
C GLN A 236 -29.38 12.95 0.09
N LYS A 237 -28.98 12.13 1.08
CA LYS A 237 -28.19 12.59 2.23
C LYS A 237 -26.67 12.68 1.99
N LYS A 238 -26.21 12.60 0.73
CA LYS A 238 -24.80 12.83 0.36
C LYS A 238 -24.48 14.19 -0.25
N LYS A 239 -25.46 15.11 -0.37
CA LYS A 239 -25.20 16.53 -0.63
C LYS A 239 -26.19 17.40 0.13
N GLY A 240 -25.78 17.88 1.30
CA GLY A 240 -26.57 18.85 2.05
C GLY A 240 -26.33 18.77 3.54
N PHE A 241 -25.62 19.78 4.04
CA PHE A 241 -25.67 20.33 5.38
C PHE A 241 -26.97 19.99 6.19
N GLY A 242 -26.81 19.52 7.44
CA GLY A 242 -27.77 19.81 8.50
C GLY A 242 -28.86 18.77 8.83
N GLY A 243 -28.69 18.10 9.97
CA GLY A 243 -29.73 18.02 11.02
C GLY A 243 -30.86 16.99 10.91
N ALA A 244 -30.67 15.80 11.50
CA ALA A 244 -31.66 15.14 12.37
C ALA A 244 -31.01 13.92 13.04
N LYS A 245 -30.93 13.92 14.38
CA LYS A 245 -30.34 12.86 15.20
C LYS A 245 -31.36 11.73 15.50
N PRO A 246 -30.93 10.47 15.67
CA PRO A 246 -31.78 9.38 16.14
C PRO A 246 -32.05 9.49 17.64
N LYS A 247 -33.25 9.04 18.05
CA LYS A 247 -33.65 8.82 19.46
C LYS A 247 -32.61 7.93 20.17
N GLY A 248 -32.08 8.40 21.30
CA GLY A 248 -31.26 7.57 22.20
C GLY A 248 -30.02 8.21 22.82
N TYR A 249 -29.58 9.41 22.40
CA TYR A 249 -28.37 10.04 22.96
C TYR A 249 -28.70 11.22 23.88
N LYS A 250 -28.26 11.13 25.16
CA LYS A 250 -28.30 12.25 26.13
C LYS A 250 -27.58 13.47 25.54
N ALA A 251 -28.22 14.64 25.58
CA ALA A 251 -27.71 15.87 24.99
C ALA A 251 -26.44 16.38 25.73
N PRO A 252 -25.41 16.89 25.02
CA PRO A 252 -24.22 17.42 25.66
C PRO A 252 -24.52 18.77 26.33
N ARG A 253 -23.97 18.97 27.54
CA ARG A 253 -24.15 20.19 28.34
C ARG A 253 -23.63 21.43 27.58
N PRO A 254 -24.39 22.54 27.56
CA PRO A 254 -23.94 23.77 26.89
C PRO A 254 -22.74 24.40 27.60
N GLY A 255 -21.85 24.98 26.78
CA GLY A 255 -20.59 25.59 27.22
C GLY A 255 -20.77 26.81 28.12
N LYS A 256 -19.68 27.18 28.81
CA LYS A 256 -19.63 28.13 29.94
C LYS A 256 -20.26 29.50 29.65
N SER A 257 -20.04 30.06 28.47
CA SER A 257 -20.60 31.36 28.07
C SER A 257 -22.13 31.35 27.92
N LYS A 258 -22.70 30.28 27.37
CA LYS A 258 -24.16 30.12 27.22
C LYS A 258 -24.89 29.91 28.55
N ARG A 259 -24.18 29.44 29.58
CA ARG A 259 -24.74 29.27 30.94
C ARG A 259 -24.84 30.58 31.71
N GLN A 260 -23.98 31.55 31.43
CA GLN A 260 -24.04 32.86 32.09
C GLN A 260 -25.16 33.73 31.51
N ASN A 261 -25.45 33.60 30.22
CA ASN A 261 -26.52 34.36 29.57
C ASN A 261 -27.94 33.89 29.89
N SER A 262 -28.11 32.68 30.45
CA SER A 262 -29.41 32.16 30.89
C SER A 262 -29.72 32.45 32.37
N LYS A 263 -28.85 33.20 33.05
CA LYS A 263 -29.09 33.76 34.39
C LYS A 263 -29.34 35.27 34.24
N LYS A 264 -30.49 35.61 33.70
CA LYS A 264 -31.14 36.91 33.84
C LYS A 264 -32.63 36.69 33.80
#